data_AF-A0A8J4WV47-F1
#
_entry.id   AF-A0A8J4WV47-F1
#
_cell.length_a   1.000
_cell.length_b   1.000
_cell.length_c   1.000
_cell.angle_alpha   90.00
_cell.angle_beta   90.00
_cell.angle_gamma   90.00
#
_symmetry.space_group_name_H-M   'P 1'
#
loop_
_entity.id
_entity.type
_entity.pdbx_description
1 polymer ?
#
loop_
_entity_poly.entity_id
_entity_poly.type
_entity_poly.pdbx_seq_one_letter_code
_entity_poly.pdbx_strand_id
1 'polypeptide(L)'
;LDFRAFQYTQSLIFAVEEINNSSSLLPGVSLGYKIYDTCSSSGMGVKIAMTLINGNEKLVTNQVCTKPAQVQAIIGEAYSSVSTAIAKSIGPFNMPI
;
A
#
# COMPACT_ATOMS: atom_id res chain seq x y z
N LEU A 1 -14.22 -8.10 15.69
CA LEU A 1 -13.11 -8.60 14.84
C LEU A 1 -13.68 -8.90 13.47
N ASP A 2 -13.16 -8.27 12.41
CA ASP A 2 -13.58 -8.57 11.03
C ASP A 2 -12.71 -9.70 10.46
N PHE A 3 -13.26 -10.92 10.48
CA PHE A 3 -12.54 -12.11 10.00
C PHE A 3 -12.29 -12.10 8.49
N ARG A 4 -13.12 -11.40 7.71
CA ARG A 4 -12.93 -11.31 6.24
C ARG A 4 -11.75 -10.42 5.91
N ALA A 5 -11.63 -9.27 6.58
CA ALA A 5 -10.47 -8.40 6.44
C ALA A 5 -9.17 -9.11 6.85
N PHE A 6 -9.22 -9.92 7.91
CA PHE A 6 -8.09 -10.75 8.29
C PHE A 6 -7.74 -11.80 7.22
N GLN A 7 -8.74 -12.47 6.64
CA GLN A 7 -8.52 -13.42 5.56
C GLN A 7 -7.88 -12.76 4.34
N TYR A 8 -8.35 -11.58 3.90
CA TYR A 8 -7.72 -10.84 2.79
C TYR A 8 -6.26 -10.47 3.09
N THR A 9 -5.98 -10.10 4.33
CA THR A 9 -4.62 -9.83 4.78
C THR A 9 -3.73 -11.07 4.68
N GLN A 10 -4.21 -12.22 5.15
CA GLN A 10 -3.48 -13.49 5.04
C GLN A 10 -3.31 -13.92 3.59
N SER A 11 -4.30 -13.68 2.72
CA SER A 11 -4.18 -13.97 1.28
C SER A 11 -3.07 -13.16 0.61
N LEU A 12 -2.91 -11.88 0.98
CA LEU A 12 -1.80 -11.06 0.48
C LEU A 12 -0.44 -11.59 0.95
N ILE A 13 -0.32 -11.91 2.25
CA ILE A 13 0.91 -12.47 2.82
C ILE A 13 1.28 -13.77 2.11
N PHE A 14 0.33 -14.69 2.01
CA PHE A 14 0.49 -15.97 1.32
C PHE A 14 0.93 -15.78 -0.14
N ALA A 15 0.28 -14.88 -0.89
CA ALA A 15 0.64 -14.62 -2.28
C ALA A 15 2.08 -14.08 -2.42
N VAL A 16 2.50 -13.19 -1.52
CA VAL A 16 3.88 -12.69 -1.50
C VAL A 16 4.88 -13.81 -1.20
N GLU A 17 4.57 -14.68 -0.24
CA GLU A 17 5.42 -15.82 0.11
C GLU A 17 5.55 -16.82 -1.05
N GLU A 18 4.45 -17.14 -1.72
CA GLU A 18 4.44 -18.01 -2.92
C GLU A 18 5.27 -17.40 -4.06
N ILE A 19 5.14 -16.10 -4.30
CA ILE A 19 5.96 -15.41 -5.33
C ILE A 19 7.44 -15.48 -4.96
N ASN A 20 7.79 -15.18 -3.71
CA ASN A 20 9.18 -15.18 -3.23
C ASN A 20 9.82 -16.57 -3.24
N ASN A 21 9.02 -17.63 -3.08
CA ASN A 21 9.48 -19.02 -3.12
C ASN A 21 9.53 -19.60 -4.55
N SER A 22 8.99 -18.90 -5.53
CA SER A 22 8.99 -19.33 -6.92
C SER A 22 10.32 -19.01 -7.60
N SER A 23 10.92 -20.01 -8.27
CA SER A 23 12.11 -19.79 -9.10
C SER A 23 11.77 -19.20 -10.48
N SER A 24 10.50 -19.17 -10.87
CA SER A 24 10.04 -18.66 -12.17
C SER A 24 9.47 -17.25 -12.10
N LEU A 25 8.98 -16.82 -10.94
CA LEU A 25 8.42 -15.49 -10.73
C LEU A 25 9.44 -14.61 -9.99
N LEU A 26 9.78 -13.48 -10.59
CA LEU A 26 10.71 -12.48 -10.01
C LEU A 26 12.04 -13.06 -9.51
N PRO A 27 12.79 -13.82 -10.33
CA PRO A 27 14.06 -14.41 -9.90
C PRO A 27 15.06 -13.33 -9.46
N GLY A 28 15.63 -13.50 -8.26
CA GLY A 28 16.60 -12.56 -7.68
C GLY A 28 15.99 -11.31 -7.03
N VAL A 29 14.66 -11.24 -6.91
CA VAL A 29 13.93 -10.14 -6.25
C VAL A 29 13.02 -10.72 -5.17
N SER A 30 13.02 -10.12 -3.98
CA SER A 30 12.04 -10.43 -2.93
C SER A 30 11.03 -9.31 -2.79
N LEU A 31 9.76 -9.68 -2.76
CA LEU A 31 8.65 -8.79 -2.45
C LEU A 31 8.50 -8.67 -0.93
N GLY A 32 8.41 -7.42 -0.46
CA GLY A 32 7.97 -7.08 0.89
C GLY A 32 6.59 -6.43 0.88
N TYR A 33 6.02 -6.22 2.06
CA TYR A 33 4.71 -5.58 2.20
C TYR A 33 4.62 -4.70 3.45
N LYS A 34 3.71 -3.72 3.41
CA LYS A 34 3.25 -2.94 4.57
C LYS A 34 1.73 -2.96 4.58
N ILE A 35 1.13 -3.51 5.64
CA ILE A 35 -0.32 -3.68 5.75
C ILE A 35 -0.86 -2.70 6.80
N TYR A 36 -1.96 -2.03 6.47
CA TYR A 36 -2.62 -1.05 7.32
C TYR A 36 -4.14 -1.26 7.31
N ASP A 37 -4.78 -0.96 8.44
CA ASP A 37 -6.24 -0.94 8.57
C ASP A 37 -6.78 0.47 8.31
N THR A 38 -7.66 0.61 7.32
CA THR A 38 -8.32 1.89 6.98
C THR A 38 -9.54 2.16 7.87
N CYS A 39 -10.00 1.17 8.64
CA CYS A 39 -11.25 1.17 9.38
C CYS A 39 -12.46 1.58 8.51
N SER A 40 -12.44 1.26 7.21
CA SER A 40 -13.45 1.66 6.21
C SER A 40 -13.63 3.19 6.06
N SER A 41 -12.68 3.99 6.53
CA SER A 41 -12.75 5.45 6.48
C SER A 41 -11.96 5.99 5.29
N SER A 42 -12.62 6.75 4.41
CA SER A 42 -11.96 7.40 3.26
C SER A 42 -10.82 8.33 3.69
N GLY A 43 -11.00 9.09 4.77
CA GLY A 43 -9.95 9.97 5.29
C GLY A 43 -8.73 9.21 5.82
N MET A 44 -8.97 8.08 6.50
CA MET A 44 -7.87 7.20 6.95
C MET A 44 -7.19 6.52 5.77
N GLY A 45 -7.94 6.05 4.77
CA GLY A 45 -7.40 5.47 3.54
C GLY A 45 -6.45 6.43 2.83
N VAL A 46 -6.87 7.68 2.63
CA VAL A 46 -6.02 8.72 2.02
C VAL A 46 -4.77 8.99 2.87
N LYS A 47 -4.90 9.10 4.20
CA LYS A 47 -3.76 9.30 5.10
C LYS A 47 -2.75 8.16 5.03
N ILE A 48 -3.22 6.92 5.01
CA ILE A 48 -2.39 5.72 4.92
C ILE A 48 -1.68 5.69 3.56
N ALA A 49 -2.40 5.93 2.46
CA ALA A 49 -1.81 5.95 1.12
C ALA A 49 -0.70 7.01 0.98
N MET A 50 -0.91 8.21 1.54
CA MET A 50 0.13 9.25 1.58
C MET A 50 1.33 8.86 2.43
N THR A 51 1.11 8.14 3.54
CA THR A 51 2.19 7.57 4.37
C THR A 51 2.98 6.50 3.61
N LEU A 52 2.32 5.68 2.80
CA LEU A 52 2.96 4.66 1.98
C LEU A 52 3.83 5.26 0.87
N ILE A 53 3.39 6.37 0.27
CA ILE A 53 4.15 7.09 -0.77
C ILE A 53 5.34 7.82 -0.16
N ASN A 54 5.10 8.68 0.83
CA ASN A 54 6.13 9.59 1.35
C ASN A 54 7.02 8.96 2.44
N GLY A 55 6.57 7.86 3.05
CA GLY A 55 7.14 7.35 4.30
C GLY A 55 6.56 8.04 5.54
N ASN A 56 6.85 7.47 6.71
CA ASN A 56 6.38 7.99 8.01
C ASN A 56 7.38 8.99 8.62
N GLU A 57 7.73 10.04 7.87
CA GLU A 57 8.64 11.08 8.35
C GLU A 57 7.86 12.11 9.17
N LYS A 58 8.23 12.27 10.45
CA LYS A 58 7.58 13.21 11.37
C LYS A 58 7.89 14.69 11.07
N LEU A 59 8.86 14.95 10.20
CA LEU A 59 9.37 16.29 9.92
C LEU A 59 9.07 16.64 8.47
N VAL A 60 8.14 17.58 8.29
CA VAL A 60 8.02 18.30 7.03
C VAL A 60 9.20 19.25 6.94
N THR A 61 10.21 18.90 6.15
CA THR A 61 11.31 19.81 5.84
C THR A 61 10.92 20.64 4.62
N ASN A 62 11.38 21.89 4.55
CA ASN A 62 11.22 22.73 3.34
C ASN A 62 12.15 22.27 2.18
N GLN A 63 12.64 21.04 2.22
CA GLN A 63 13.49 20.48 1.17
C GLN A 63 12.62 19.86 0.09
N VAL A 64 13.10 19.94 -1.15
CA VAL A 64 12.48 19.23 -2.27
C VAL A 64 12.49 17.73 -1.95
N CYS A 65 11.32 17.10 -1.97
CA CYS A 65 11.22 15.65 -1.76
C CYS A 65 11.83 14.93 -2.96
N THR A 66 13.08 14.49 -2.81
CA THR A 66 13.81 13.71 -3.83
C THR A 66 13.78 12.22 -3.55
N LYS A 67 13.19 11.80 -2.43
CA LYS A 67 13.12 10.40 -2.03
C LYS A 67 12.13 9.65 -2.93
N PRO A 68 12.49 8.45 -3.41
CA PRO A 68 11.54 7.62 -4.13
C PRO A 68 10.40 7.19 -3.20
N ALA A 69 9.26 6.85 -3.80
CA ALA A 69 8.12 6.31 -3.05
C ALA A 69 8.53 5.07 -2.26
N GLN A 70 8.05 4.93 -1.02
CA GLN A 70 8.44 3.79 -0.17
C GLN A 70 7.80 2.46 -0.57
N VAL A 71 6.78 2.49 -1.42
CA VAL A 71 6.15 1.30 -2.02
C VAL A 71 6.04 1.47 -3.53
N GLN A 72 5.96 0.36 -4.26
CA GLN A 72 5.86 0.36 -5.72
C GLN A 72 4.40 0.29 -6.20
N ALA A 73 3.51 -0.25 -5.37
CA ALA A 73 2.08 -0.34 -5.63
C ALA A 73 1.30 -0.47 -4.31
N ILE A 74 0.01 -0.13 -4.36
CA ILE A 74 -0.94 -0.33 -3.27
C ILE A 74 -1.93 -1.42 -3.69
N ILE A 75 -2.31 -2.31 -2.79
CA ILE A 75 -3.37 -3.30 -3.00
C ILE A 75 -4.52 -2.96 -2.04
N GLY A 76 -5.73 -2.79 -2.57
CA GLY A 76 -6.91 -2.39 -1.81
C GLY A 76 -7.54 -1.09 -2.35
N GLU A 77 -8.59 -0.55 -1.75
CA GLU A 77 -9.34 -1.03 -0.58
C GLU A 77 -10.61 -1.81 -1.01
N ALA A 78 -11.25 -2.56 -0.10
CA ALA A 78 -12.42 -3.37 -0.41
C ALA A 78 -13.68 -2.55 -0.75
N TYR A 79 -13.82 -1.33 -0.21
CA TYR A 79 -14.94 -0.43 -0.51
C TYR A 79 -14.56 0.56 -1.61
N SER A 80 -15.36 0.59 -2.69
CA SER A 80 -15.12 1.44 -3.85
C SER A 80 -15.03 2.93 -3.53
N SER A 81 -15.76 3.41 -2.51
CA SER A 81 -15.70 4.80 -2.05
C SER A 81 -14.33 5.16 -1.46
N VAL A 82 -13.73 4.25 -0.69
CA VAL A 82 -12.40 4.43 -0.11
C VAL A 82 -11.33 4.32 -1.20
N SER A 83 -11.43 3.31 -2.08
CA SER A 83 -10.50 3.14 -3.22
C SER A 83 -10.51 4.33 -4.16
N THR A 84 -11.69 4.90 -4.45
CA THR A 84 -11.82 6.11 -5.26
C THR A 84 -11.15 7.31 -4.60
N ALA A 85 -11.33 7.47 -3.28
CA ALA A 85 -10.68 8.55 -2.54
C ALA A 85 -9.16 8.40 -2.58
N ILE A 86 -8.64 7.19 -2.35
CA ILE A 86 -7.20 6.90 -2.42
C ILE A 86 -6.68 7.17 -3.83
N ALA A 87 -7.28 6.58 -4.86
CA ALA A 87 -6.84 6.70 -6.26
C ALA A 87 -6.76 8.17 -6.71
N LYS A 88 -7.77 8.98 -6.37
CA LYS A 88 -7.76 10.42 -6.67
C LYS A 88 -6.65 11.16 -5.94
N SER A 89 -6.34 10.79 -4.70
CA SER A 89 -5.28 11.43 -3.92
C SER A 89 -3.89 11.05 -4.38
N ILE A 90 -3.68 9.82 -4.84
CA ILE A 90 -2.35 9.32 -5.25
C ILE A 90 -2.07 9.43 -6.75
N GLY A 91 -3.10 9.69 -7.57
CA GLY A 91 -2.98 9.81 -9.03
C GLY A 91 -1.86 10.75 -9.51
N PRO A 92 -1.66 11.95 -8.93
CA PRO A 92 -0.57 12.84 -9.31
C PRO A 92 0.84 12.24 -9.15
N PHE A 93 1.00 11.20 -8.34
CA PHE A 93 2.28 10.51 -8.10
C PHE A 93 2.48 9.29 -9.01
N ASN A 94 1.53 9.02 -9.93
CA ASN A 94 1.52 7.83 -10.79
C ASN A 94 1.67 6.51 -10.00
N MET A 95 1.14 6.46 -8.78
CA MET A 95 1.19 5.25 -7.96
C MET A 95 0.10 4.26 -8.40
N PRO A 96 0.44 3.02 -8.78
CA PRO A 96 -0.55 1.98 -9.05
C PRO A 96 -1.32 1.61 -7.79
N ILE A 97 -2.64 1.51 -7.92
CA ILE A 97 -3.58 0.97 -6.94
C ILE A 97 -4.63 0.12 -7.64
#